data_AF-A0A2V6MCP9-F1
#
_entry.id   AF-A0A2V6MCP9-F1
#
_cell.length_a   1.000
_cell.length_b   1.000
_cell.length_c   1.000
_cell.angle_alpha   90.00
_cell.angle_beta   90.00
_cell.angle_gamma   90.00
#
_symmetry.space_group_name_H-M   'P 1'
#
loop_
_entity.id
_entity.type
_entity.pdbx_description
1 polymer ?
#
loop_
_entity_poly.entity_id
_entity_poly.type
_entity_poly.pdbx_seq_one_letter_code
_entity_poly.pdbx_strand_id
1 'polypeptide(L)'
;MGARTKLDCCPFWRKILTAQQSFFEKDRSPEVSQFWQFFRDLLNKEDGASGPQYRRFLDQIGSVYRAISEQTHGSVIIDSSKKPIFGLAVCRVPNVSATLIHLVRDSRGCAFSWTRRKARQELGERAFMSRLTAHRTALGWVGRNVQADILRIQKCRHIFLRYEDLVAQPALEVNNILSQIGLSSISSDQDGIFHAPVSHGIWGNPDRWSSSMRTIKVTKDQRWVTGLSTRDFAITTVISAPLLKWYGYRLFRSPPG
;
A
#
# COMPACT_ATOMS: atom_id res chain seq x y z
N MET A 1 -16.76 3.44 4.77
CA MET A 1 -18.09 2.81 4.64
C MET A 1 -17.97 1.45 5.30
N GLY A 2 -18.80 1.05 6.26
CA GLY A 2 -20.15 1.54 6.55
C GLY A 2 -21.19 0.69 5.82
N ALA A 3 -21.11 -0.63 6.03
CA ALA A 3 -22.12 -1.68 5.85
C ALA A 3 -21.34 -2.99 5.62
N ARG A 4 -21.49 -3.95 6.52
CA ARG A 4 -20.75 -5.23 6.56
C ARG A 4 -20.97 -6.13 5.32
N THR A 5 -21.85 -5.73 4.41
CA THR A 5 -22.36 -6.53 3.29
C THR A 5 -21.32 -6.94 2.23
N LYS A 6 -20.32 -6.14 1.87
CA LYS A 6 -19.35 -6.57 0.83
C LYS A 6 -18.28 -7.57 1.32
N LEU A 7 -17.89 -7.50 2.59
CA LEU A 7 -16.97 -8.51 3.17
C LEU A 7 -17.70 -9.81 3.47
N ASP A 8 -18.88 -9.72 4.06
CA ASP A 8 -19.67 -10.88 4.48
C ASP A 8 -20.18 -11.72 3.29
N CYS A 9 -20.30 -11.11 2.10
CA CYS A 9 -20.63 -11.82 0.86
C CYS A 9 -19.46 -12.62 0.26
N CYS A 10 -18.21 -12.40 0.70
CA CYS A 10 -17.08 -13.19 0.24
C CYS A 10 -16.92 -14.43 1.14
N PRO A 11 -17.07 -15.67 0.64
CA PRO A 11 -16.99 -16.87 1.46
C PRO A 11 -15.67 -16.97 2.26
N PHE A 12 -14.57 -16.55 1.64
CA PHE A 12 -13.25 -16.46 2.26
C PHE A 12 -13.25 -15.54 3.49
N TRP A 13 -13.67 -14.28 3.33
CA TRP A 13 -13.69 -13.32 4.44
C TRP A 13 -14.74 -13.65 5.49
N ARG A 14 -15.91 -14.16 5.09
CA ARG A 14 -16.97 -14.56 6.02
C ARG A 14 -16.45 -15.58 7.02
N LYS A 15 -15.73 -16.61 6.56
CA LYS A 15 -15.16 -17.64 7.44
C LYS A 15 -14.14 -17.05 8.43
N ILE A 16 -13.29 -16.13 7.97
CA ILE A 16 -12.31 -15.42 8.82
C ILE A 16 -13.02 -14.53 9.85
N LEU A 17 -13.99 -13.72 9.41
CA LEU A 17 -14.70 -12.78 10.26
C LEU A 17 -15.55 -13.47 11.32
N THR A 18 -16.25 -14.55 10.97
CA THR A 18 -17.04 -15.33 11.94
C THR A 18 -16.14 -15.94 13.03
N ALA A 19 -14.94 -16.42 12.67
CA ALA A 19 -13.98 -16.93 13.64
C ALA A 19 -13.38 -15.84 14.55
N GLN A 20 -13.51 -14.56 14.17
CA GLN A 20 -12.93 -13.41 14.87
C GLN A 20 -14.00 -12.44 15.43
N GLN A 21 -15.27 -12.84 15.43
CA GLN A 21 -16.40 -11.95 15.70
C GLN A 21 -16.33 -11.30 17.10
N SER A 22 -15.83 -12.03 18.09
CA SER A 22 -15.61 -11.54 19.46
C SER A 22 -14.55 -10.44 19.57
N PHE A 23 -13.56 -10.39 18.67
CA PHE A 23 -12.49 -9.40 18.65
C PHE A 23 -12.94 -8.08 17.99
N PHE A 24 -13.63 -8.17 16.86
CA PHE A 24 -14.05 -6.98 16.10
C PHE A 24 -15.28 -6.25 16.65
N GLU A 25 -16.03 -6.87 17.57
CA GLU A 25 -17.14 -6.20 18.28
C GLU A 25 -16.68 -5.27 19.40
N LYS A 26 -15.51 -5.51 19.99
CA LYS A 26 -15.02 -4.75 21.16
C LYS A 26 -14.00 -3.67 20.81
N ASP A 27 -13.12 -3.90 19.83
CA ASP A 27 -12.03 -2.99 19.52
C ASP A 27 -12.14 -2.42 18.10
N ARG A 28 -12.36 -1.10 18.00
CA ARG A 28 -12.17 -0.37 16.73
C ARG A 28 -10.68 -0.18 16.51
N SER A 29 -10.26 -0.18 15.24
CA SER A 29 -8.90 0.18 14.83
C SER A 29 -8.41 1.41 15.60
N PRO A 30 -7.15 1.43 16.06
CA PRO A 30 -6.64 2.52 16.89
C PRO A 30 -6.93 3.90 16.28
N GLU A 31 -7.30 4.87 17.10
CA GLU A 31 -7.54 6.23 16.64
C GLU A 31 -6.28 6.83 15.99
N VAL A 32 -6.43 7.85 15.14
CA VAL A 32 -5.30 8.51 14.45
C VAL A 32 -4.26 9.03 15.45
N SER A 33 -4.69 9.44 16.64
CA SER A 33 -3.85 9.82 17.79
C SER A 33 -2.97 8.67 18.29
N GLN A 34 -3.53 7.47 18.40
CA GLN A 34 -2.84 6.25 18.83
C GLN A 34 -1.79 5.80 17.80
N PHE A 35 -2.05 6.02 16.50
CA PHE A 35 -1.05 5.82 15.45
C PHE A 35 0.15 6.77 15.56
N TRP A 36 -0.06 8.02 15.97
CA TRP A 36 1.02 8.99 16.19
C TRP A 36 1.81 8.72 17.47
N GLN A 37 1.13 8.34 18.54
CA GLN A 37 1.78 7.88 19.76
C GLN A 37 2.65 6.65 19.48
N PHE A 38 2.11 5.66 18.75
CA PHE A 38 2.85 4.50 18.29
C PHE A 38 4.11 4.86 17.49
N PHE A 39 4.00 5.85 16.59
CA PHE A 39 5.14 6.30 15.80
C PHE A 39 6.24 6.93 16.67
N ARG A 40 5.88 7.64 17.75
CA ARG A 40 6.85 8.17 18.72
C ARG A 40 7.47 7.07 19.58
N ASP A 41 6.67 6.16 20.11
CA ASP A 41 7.14 5.07 20.97
C ASP A 41 8.16 4.20 20.23
N LEU A 42 7.89 3.95 18.95
CA LEU A 42 8.80 3.29 18.04
C LEU A 42 10.14 4.02 17.85
N LEU A 43 10.08 5.35 17.68
CA LEU A 43 11.26 6.19 17.46
C LEU A 43 12.13 6.29 18.72
N ASN A 44 11.49 6.30 19.89
CA ASN A 44 12.17 6.51 21.17
C ASN A 44 12.88 5.25 21.69
N LYS A 45 12.76 4.10 21.00
CA LYS A 45 13.29 2.80 21.43
C LYS A 45 12.86 2.39 22.85
N GLU A 46 11.87 3.07 23.42
CA GLU A 46 11.24 2.61 24.65
C GLU A 46 10.41 1.38 24.31
N ASP A 47 10.38 0.42 25.22
CA ASP A 47 9.48 -0.73 25.17
C ASP A 47 8.01 -0.31 25.36
N GLY A 48 7.56 0.80 24.76
CA GLY A 48 6.15 1.18 24.61
C GLY A 48 5.36 0.13 23.82
N ALA A 49 6.08 -0.74 23.08
CA ALA A 49 5.59 -2.02 22.58
C ALA A 49 5.16 -3.03 23.67
N SER A 50 5.27 -2.68 24.96
CA SER A 50 4.84 -3.50 26.10
C SER A 50 3.48 -3.10 26.64
N GLY A 51 2.83 -2.05 26.13
CA GLY A 51 1.48 -1.69 26.57
C GLY A 51 0.46 -2.81 26.30
N PRO A 52 -0.46 -3.14 27.23
CA PRO A 52 -1.48 -4.17 27.03
C PRO A 52 -2.33 -3.95 25.77
N GLN A 53 -2.61 -2.69 25.43
CA GLN A 53 -3.35 -2.33 24.22
C GLN A 53 -2.56 -2.64 22.94
N TYR A 54 -1.24 -2.44 22.95
CA TYR A 54 -0.40 -2.74 21.81
C TYR A 54 -0.25 -4.25 21.58
N ARG A 55 -0.07 -5.03 22.65
CA ARG A 55 -0.06 -6.50 22.55
C ARG A 55 -1.38 -7.02 22.01
N ARG A 56 -2.51 -6.53 22.52
CA ARG A 56 -3.84 -6.86 21.98
C ARG A 56 -3.97 -6.52 20.50
N PHE A 57 -3.47 -5.37 20.06
CA PHE A 57 -3.48 -4.99 18.65
C PHE A 57 -2.61 -5.93 17.78
N LEU A 58 -1.41 -6.29 18.25
CA LEU A 58 -0.57 -7.26 17.55
C LEU A 58 -1.19 -8.67 17.53
N ASP A 59 -1.80 -9.09 18.64
CA ASP A 59 -2.49 -10.38 18.76
C ASP A 59 -3.68 -10.45 17.79
N GLN A 60 -4.43 -9.34 17.64
CA GLN A 60 -5.51 -9.22 16.66
C GLN A 60 -5.01 -9.28 15.22
N ILE A 61 -3.92 -8.58 14.89
CA ILE A 61 -3.32 -8.70 13.55
C ILE A 61 -2.85 -10.15 13.33
N GLY A 62 -2.15 -10.73 14.31
CA GLY A 62 -1.62 -12.09 14.22
C GLY A 62 -2.72 -13.14 14.08
N SER A 63 -3.85 -13.01 14.77
CA SER A 63 -4.98 -13.93 14.64
C SER A 63 -5.59 -13.90 13.24
N VAL A 64 -5.70 -12.70 12.64
CA VAL A 64 -6.19 -12.54 11.27
C VAL A 64 -5.22 -13.14 10.25
N TYR A 65 -3.93 -12.85 10.36
CA TYR A 65 -2.91 -13.39 9.46
C TYR A 65 -2.82 -14.93 9.56
N ARG A 66 -2.93 -15.48 10.77
CA ARG A 66 -3.00 -16.92 10.98
C ARG A 66 -4.23 -17.54 10.33
N ALA A 67 -5.41 -16.96 10.54
CA ALA A 67 -6.65 -17.44 9.94
C ALA A 67 -6.61 -17.39 8.39
N ILE A 68 -5.98 -16.36 7.82
CA ILE A 68 -5.70 -16.30 6.37
C ILE A 68 -4.81 -17.46 5.96
N SER A 69 -3.67 -17.63 6.64
CA SER A 69 -2.68 -18.68 6.33
C SER A 69 -3.27 -20.10 6.40
N GLU A 70 -4.12 -20.37 7.41
CA GLU A 70 -4.79 -21.67 7.58
C GLU A 70 -5.77 -21.96 6.43
N GLN A 71 -6.48 -20.94 5.94
CA GLN A 71 -7.45 -21.10 4.85
C GLN A 71 -6.80 -21.15 3.46
N THR A 72 -5.64 -20.52 3.29
CA THR A 72 -4.90 -20.51 2.01
C THR A 72 -3.84 -21.61 1.92
N HIS A 73 -3.70 -22.44 2.96
CA HIS A 73 -2.68 -23.50 3.06
C HIS A 73 -1.24 -22.96 2.88
N GLY A 74 -0.96 -21.75 3.40
CA GLY A 74 0.40 -21.31 3.72
C GLY A 74 1.33 -20.91 2.58
N SER A 75 0.84 -20.41 1.44
CA SER A 75 1.74 -20.02 0.34
C SER A 75 2.46 -18.69 0.60
N VAL A 76 1.78 -17.55 0.50
CA VAL A 76 2.29 -16.20 0.81
C VAL A 76 1.10 -15.26 0.99
N ILE A 77 1.18 -14.33 1.95
CA ILE A 77 0.17 -13.27 2.13
C ILE A 77 0.71 -11.95 1.57
N ILE A 78 0.00 -11.38 0.60
CA ILE A 78 0.30 -10.04 0.07
C ILE A 78 -0.71 -9.05 0.65
N ASP A 79 -0.26 -8.24 1.61
CA ASP A 79 -1.06 -7.15 2.19
C ASP A 79 -0.65 -5.80 1.58
N SER A 80 -1.59 -5.18 0.85
CA SER A 80 -1.39 -3.86 0.26
C SER A 80 -1.93 -2.76 1.18
N SER A 81 -1.08 -2.20 2.03
CA SER A 81 -1.41 -1.06 2.89
C SER A 81 -0.74 0.24 2.42
N LYS A 82 -1.46 1.36 2.54
CA LYS A 82 -0.93 2.73 2.29
C LYS A 82 -0.51 3.44 3.58
N LYS A 83 -0.45 2.71 4.70
CA LYS A 83 -0.04 3.21 6.01
C LYS A 83 1.24 2.48 6.44
N PRO A 84 2.42 3.07 6.24
CA PRO A 84 3.70 2.44 6.57
C PRO A 84 3.74 1.93 8.02
N ILE A 85 3.19 2.71 8.95
CA ILE A 85 3.05 2.37 10.37
C ILE A 85 2.37 1.01 10.59
N PHE A 86 1.33 0.68 9.82
CA PHE A 86 0.65 -0.61 9.94
C PHE A 86 1.55 -1.77 9.49
N GLY A 87 2.29 -1.59 8.38
CA GLY A 87 3.23 -2.60 7.89
C GLY A 87 4.32 -2.92 8.92
N LEU A 88 4.74 -1.93 9.70
CA LEU A 88 5.65 -2.18 10.80
C LEU A 88 5.02 -2.96 11.96
N ALA A 89 3.77 -2.66 12.32
CA ALA A 89 3.07 -3.44 13.34
C ALA A 89 3.04 -4.93 12.95
N VAL A 90 2.74 -5.22 11.67
CA VAL A 90 2.83 -6.59 11.12
C VAL A 90 4.22 -7.20 11.30
N CYS A 91 5.30 -6.43 11.06
CA CYS A 91 6.67 -6.90 11.27
C CYS A 91 7.03 -7.21 12.74
N ARG A 92 6.22 -6.77 13.70
CA ARG A 92 6.39 -7.04 15.13
C ARG A 92 5.49 -8.14 15.65
N VAL A 93 4.56 -8.64 14.84
CA VAL A 93 3.68 -9.74 15.23
C VAL A 93 4.54 -11.00 15.43
N PRO A 94 4.47 -11.67 16.60
CA PRO A 94 5.18 -12.91 16.82
C PRO A 94 4.80 -13.97 15.78
N ASN A 95 5.79 -14.72 15.29
CA ASN A 95 5.63 -15.77 14.29
C ASN A 95 5.15 -15.28 12.90
N VAL A 96 5.29 -13.99 12.59
CA VAL A 96 5.09 -13.44 11.24
C VAL A 96 6.44 -13.03 10.66
N SER A 97 6.83 -13.67 9.55
CA SER A 97 7.98 -13.24 8.74
C SER A 97 7.51 -12.27 7.66
N ALA A 98 7.72 -10.97 7.88
CA ALA A 98 7.24 -9.91 6.99
C ALA A 98 8.37 -9.29 6.17
N THR A 99 8.10 -9.05 4.89
CA THR A 99 8.93 -8.22 4.00
C THR A 99 8.15 -6.96 3.62
N LEU A 100 8.70 -5.78 3.92
CA LEU A 100 8.11 -4.51 3.53
C LEU A 100 8.59 -4.12 2.13
N ILE A 101 7.66 -4.10 1.17
CA ILE A 101 7.92 -3.55 -0.18
C ILE A 101 7.51 -2.08 -0.19
N HIS A 102 8.50 -1.20 -0.17
CA HIS A 102 8.31 0.25 -0.26
C HIS A 102 8.28 0.68 -1.72
N LEU A 103 7.07 0.63 -2.29
CA LEU A 103 6.80 1.09 -3.66
C LEU A 103 6.60 2.61 -3.68
N VAL A 104 7.55 3.33 -4.27
CA VAL A 104 7.49 4.79 -4.42
C VAL A 104 7.12 5.16 -5.84
N ARG A 105 6.16 6.06 -6.00
CA ARG A 105 5.86 6.72 -7.29
C ARG A 105 6.25 8.19 -7.20
N ASP A 106 6.61 8.78 -8.33
CA ASP A 106 6.83 10.21 -8.44
C ASP A 106 5.66 11.00 -7.82
N SER A 107 5.98 11.88 -6.86
CA SER A 107 5.01 12.71 -6.15
C SER A 107 4.10 13.52 -7.08
N ARG A 108 4.59 13.93 -8.26
CA ARG A 108 3.84 14.69 -9.27
C ARG A 108 2.82 13.82 -9.99
N GLY A 109 3.17 12.56 -10.26
CA GLY A 109 2.23 11.55 -10.73
C GLY A 109 1.15 11.25 -9.70
N CYS A 110 1.50 11.22 -8.41
CA CYS A 110 0.53 11.12 -7.33
C CYS A 110 -0.41 12.34 -7.27
N ALA A 111 0.13 13.57 -7.30
CA ALA A 111 -0.65 14.80 -7.30
C ALA A 111 -1.67 14.81 -8.45
N PHE A 112 -1.24 14.47 -9.66
CA PHE A 112 -2.12 14.36 -10.83
C PHE A 112 -3.21 13.30 -10.66
N SER A 113 -2.92 12.16 -10.04
CA SER A 113 -3.94 11.13 -9.78
C SER A 113 -4.99 11.57 -8.76
N TRP A 114 -4.66 12.47 -7.83
CA TRP A 114 -5.57 12.98 -6.80
C TRP A 114 -6.35 14.23 -7.24
N THR A 115 -5.90 14.94 -8.28
CA THR A 115 -6.66 16.03 -8.90
C THR A 115 -7.75 15.52 -9.85
N ARG A 116 -7.59 14.32 -10.43
CA ARG A 116 -8.60 13.69 -11.29
C ARG A 116 -9.80 13.16 -10.48
N ARG A 117 -11.01 13.33 -11.04
CA ARG A 117 -12.22 12.64 -10.54
C ARG A 117 -12.08 11.15 -10.85
N LYS A 118 -11.88 10.32 -9.83
CA LYS A 118 -12.09 8.86 -9.93
C LYS A 118 -13.39 8.51 -9.23
N ALA A 119 -14.29 7.83 -9.94
CA ALA A 119 -15.48 7.26 -9.32
C ALA A 119 -15.04 6.12 -8.40
N ARG A 120 -15.56 6.11 -7.18
CA ARG A 120 -15.48 5.01 -6.22
C ARG A 120 -16.59 4.02 -6.56
N GLN A 121 -16.30 3.15 -7.53
CA GLN A 121 -17.24 2.11 -7.96
C GLN A 121 -17.65 1.20 -6.79
N GLU A 122 -16.83 1.12 -5.75
CA GLU A 122 -17.12 0.36 -4.55
C GLU A 122 -18.25 0.95 -3.68
N LEU A 123 -18.65 2.21 -3.89
CA LEU A 123 -19.61 2.95 -3.07
C LEU A 123 -20.84 3.48 -3.85
N GLY A 124 -21.03 3.00 -5.09
CA GLY A 124 -22.10 3.42 -6.00
C GLY A 124 -21.68 4.50 -7.00
N GLU A 125 -22.47 4.66 -8.08
CA GLU A 125 -22.14 5.47 -9.28
C GLU A 125 -21.90 6.98 -9.01
N ARG A 126 -22.24 7.49 -7.81
CA ARG A 126 -22.14 8.91 -7.45
C ARG A 126 -21.07 9.23 -6.40
N ALA A 127 -20.33 8.24 -5.91
CA ALA A 127 -19.24 8.49 -4.97
C ALA A 127 -17.95 8.80 -5.75
N PHE A 128 -17.42 10.03 -5.64
CA PHE A 128 -16.11 10.36 -6.22
C PHE A 128 -15.04 10.36 -5.12
N MET A 129 -13.81 10.00 -5.47
CA MET A 129 -12.67 10.28 -4.59
C MET A 129 -12.59 11.79 -4.31
N SER A 130 -12.36 12.15 -3.04
CA SER A 130 -12.11 13.54 -2.65
C SER A 130 -10.91 14.07 -3.45
N ARG A 131 -11.11 15.21 -4.11
CA ARG A 131 -10.02 15.95 -4.76
C ARG A 131 -9.14 16.52 -3.67
N LEU A 132 -7.86 16.15 -3.68
CA LEU A 132 -6.87 16.80 -2.83
C LEU A 132 -6.11 17.84 -3.65
N THR A 133 -5.81 18.96 -3.02
CA THR A 133 -4.93 19.98 -3.60
C THR A 133 -3.52 19.40 -3.79
N ALA A 134 -2.76 19.96 -4.73
CA ALA A 134 -1.39 19.52 -5.02
C ALA A 134 -0.50 19.56 -3.76
N HIS A 135 -0.57 20.64 -2.98
CA HIS A 135 0.22 20.77 -1.74
C HIS A 135 -0.18 19.75 -0.67
N ARG A 136 -1.47 19.48 -0.44
CA ARG A 136 -1.91 18.45 0.53
C ARG A 136 -1.48 17.06 0.09
N THR A 137 -1.53 16.79 -1.21
CA THR A 137 -1.05 15.52 -1.77
C THR A 137 0.46 15.39 -1.60
N ALA A 138 1.22 16.44 -1.88
CA ALA A 138 2.67 16.47 -1.73
C ALA A 138 3.09 16.28 -0.27
N LEU A 139 2.49 17.01 0.67
CA LEU A 139 2.76 16.86 2.12
C LEU A 139 2.41 15.45 2.61
N GLY A 140 1.26 14.91 2.19
CA GLY A 140 0.87 13.54 2.52
C GLY A 140 1.77 12.49 1.87
N TRP A 141 2.33 12.75 0.69
CA TRP A 141 3.31 11.90 0.04
C TRP A 141 4.64 11.93 0.80
N VAL A 142 5.13 13.12 1.19
CA VAL A 142 6.35 13.28 1.99
C VAL A 142 6.20 12.56 3.32
N GLY A 143 5.14 12.86 4.08
CA GLY A 143 4.93 12.27 5.41
C GLY A 143 4.89 10.74 5.40
N ARG A 144 4.21 10.12 4.41
CA ARG A 144 4.18 8.66 4.29
C ARG A 144 5.53 8.07 3.90
N ASN A 145 6.25 8.70 2.98
CA ASN A 145 7.54 8.19 2.53
C ASN A 145 8.65 8.37 3.58
N VAL A 146 8.66 9.50 4.31
CA VAL A 146 9.53 9.67 5.48
C VAL A 146 9.23 8.63 6.55
N GLN A 147 7.95 8.36 6.83
CA GLN A 147 7.59 7.27 7.73
C GLN A 147 8.18 5.95 7.22
N ALA A 148 7.94 5.56 5.97
CA ALA A 148 8.50 4.32 5.41
C ALA A 148 10.03 4.24 5.50
N ASP A 149 10.75 5.33 5.22
CA ASP A 149 12.22 5.39 5.36
C ASP A 149 12.70 5.27 6.80
N ILE A 150 11.99 5.86 7.76
CA ILE A 150 12.28 5.67 9.19
C ILE A 150 12.09 4.20 9.58
N LEU A 151 11.06 3.55 9.03
CA LEU A 151 10.76 2.14 9.29
C LEU A 151 11.77 1.20 8.65
N ARG A 152 12.42 1.58 7.54
CA ARG A 152 13.51 0.83 6.91
C ARG A 152 14.65 0.51 7.89
N ILE A 153 14.86 1.33 8.91
CA ILE A 153 15.94 1.19 9.89
C ILE A 153 15.59 0.14 10.97
N GLN A 154 14.36 -0.41 10.95
CA GLN A 154 13.89 -1.43 11.90
C GLN A 154 14.22 -2.86 11.42
N LYS A 155 14.08 -3.85 12.31
CA LYS A 155 14.48 -5.27 12.09
C LYS A 155 13.71 -6.05 11.01
N CYS A 156 12.99 -5.40 10.10
CA CYS A 156 12.26 -6.08 9.03
C CYS A 156 13.02 -6.03 7.71
N ARG A 157 12.81 -7.04 6.87
CA ARG A 157 13.33 -7.03 5.51
C ARG A 157 12.64 -5.91 4.73
N HIS A 158 13.42 -5.04 4.12
CA HIS A 158 12.93 -3.89 3.38
C HIS A 158 13.40 -3.94 1.92
N ILE A 159 12.46 -3.88 0.98
CA ILE A 159 12.74 -3.80 -0.45
C ILE A 159 12.20 -2.47 -0.97
N PHE A 160 13.08 -1.65 -1.52
CA PHE A 160 12.71 -0.39 -2.17
C PHE A 160 12.50 -0.64 -3.67
N LEU A 161 11.42 -0.08 -4.23
CA LEU A 161 11.12 -0.18 -5.66
C LEU A 161 10.47 1.13 -6.14
N ARG A 162 10.95 1.67 -7.27
CA ARG A 162 10.26 2.77 -7.94
C ARG A 162 9.18 2.22 -8.85
N TYR A 163 8.00 2.81 -8.79
CA TYR A 163 6.88 2.51 -9.68
C TYR A 163 7.31 2.64 -11.14
N GLU A 164 8.13 3.63 -11.46
CA GLU A 164 8.62 3.90 -12.81
C GLU A 164 9.52 2.80 -13.35
N ASP A 165 10.32 2.15 -12.49
CA ASP A 165 11.13 0.99 -12.87
C ASP A 165 10.23 -0.24 -13.05
N LEU A 166 9.29 -0.46 -12.12
CA LEU A 166 8.31 -1.55 -12.20
C LEU A 166 7.50 -1.51 -13.50
N VAL A 167 7.02 -0.33 -13.91
CA VAL A 167 6.24 -0.24 -15.15
C VAL A 167 7.10 -0.23 -16.41
N ALA A 168 8.40 0.04 -16.30
CA ALA A 168 9.32 -0.04 -17.42
C ALA A 168 9.75 -1.50 -17.68
N GLN A 169 10.01 -2.27 -16.63
CA GLN A 169 10.45 -3.66 -16.71
C GLN A 169 9.71 -4.55 -15.70
N PRO A 170 8.40 -4.82 -15.88
CA PRO A 170 7.58 -5.48 -14.88
C PRO A 170 8.07 -6.87 -14.47
N ALA A 171 8.38 -7.71 -15.46
CA ALA A 171 8.84 -9.08 -15.21
C ALA A 171 10.18 -9.10 -14.47
N LEU A 172 11.11 -8.21 -14.84
CA LEU A 172 12.41 -8.08 -14.17
C LEU A 172 12.24 -7.68 -12.71
N GLU A 173 11.54 -6.57 -12.44
CA GLU A 173 11.43 -6.04 -11.08
C GLU A 173 10.64 -6.96 -10.15
N VAL A 174 9.57 -7.59 -10.65
CA VAL A 174 8.82 -8.58 -9.87
C VAL A 174 9.69 -9.79 -9.56
N ASN A 175 10.42 -10.33 -10.53
CA ASN A 175 11.29 -11.49 -10.30
C ASN A 175 12.49 -11.16 -9.39
N ASN A 176 13.00 -9.93 -9.42
CA ASN A 176 14.00 -9.45 -8.45
C ASN A 176 13.46 -9.42 -7.02
N ILE A 177 12.18 -9.09 -6.83
CA ILE A 177 11.53 -9.17 -5.52
C ILE A 177 11.35 -10.62 -5.09
N LEU A 178 10.80 -11.46 -5.98
CA LEU A 178 10.54 -12.88 -5.70
C LEU A 178 11.81 -13.63 -5.33
N SER A 179 12.91 -13.43 -6.08
CA SER A 179 14.20 -14.05 -5.80
C SER A 179 14.74 -13.63 -4.44
N GLN A 180 14.61 -12.35 -4.09
CA GLN A 180 14.95 -11.85 -2.78
C GLN A 180 14.20 -12.64 -1.70
N ILE A 181 12.87 -12.74 -1.78
CA ILE A 181 12.06 -13.41 -0.76
C ILE A 181 12.02 -14.94 -0.87
N GLY A 182 12.83 -15.55 -1.75
CA GLY A 182 12.96 -17.00 -1.89
C GLY A 182 11.78 -17.68 -2.60
N LEU A 183 11.07 -16.95 -3.48
CA LEU A 183 9.96 -17.47 -4.27
C LEU A 183 10.36 -17.68 -5.73
N SER A 184 9.69 -18.62 -6.38
CA SER A 184 9.88 -18.92 -7.80
C SER A 184 9.52 -17.72 -8.67
N SER A 185 10.28 -17.54 -9.75
CA SER A 185 10.02 -16.52 -10.77
C SER A 185 8.67 -16.74 -11.44
N ILE A 186 8.03 -15.64 -11.84
CA ILE A 186 6.82 -15.65 -12.66
C ILE A 186 7.14 -15.08 -14.05
N SER A 187 6.45 -15.57 -15.06
CA SER A 187 6.51 -15.05 -16.42
C SER A 187 5.21 -14.36 -16.79
N SER A 188 5.31 -13.27 -17.55
CA SER A 188 4.19 -12.78 -18.35
C SER A 188 4.01 -13.66 -19.58
N ASP A 189 2.85 -13.56 -20.23
CA ASP A 189 2.71 -14.10 -21.59
C ASP A 189 3.46 -13.25 -22.63
N GLN A 190 3.31 -13.62 -23.90
CA GLN A 190 3.95 -12.98 -25.06
C GLN A 190 3.58 -11.49 -25.20
N ASP A 191 2.43 -11.08 -24.65
CA ASP A 191 1.93 -9.71 -24.70
C ASP A 191 2.29 -8.89 -23.44
N GLY A 192 3.11 -9.45 -22.55
CA GLY A 192 3.50 -8.81 -21.29
C GLY A 192 2.38 -8.79 -20.25
N ILE A 193 1.41 -9.70 -20.34
CA ILE A 193 0.27 -9.80 -19.43
C ILE A 193 0.58 -10.84 -18.36
N PHE A 194 0.33 -10.48 -17.10
CA PHE A 194 0.40 -11.40 -15.97
C PHE A 194 -0.96 -12.02 -15.71
N HIS A 195 -0.99 -13.34 -15.56
CA HIS A 195 -2.20 -14.07 -15.22
C HIS A 195 -2.25 -14.26 -13.71
N ALA A 196 -3.13 -13.53 -13.03
CA ALA A 196 -3.26 -13.54 -11.59
C ALA A 196 -4.41 -14.46 -11.14
N PRO A 197 -4.23 -15.22 -10.04
CA PRO A 197 -5.32 -15.96 -9.42
C PRO A 197 -6.36 -15.00 -8.81
N VAL A 198 -7.48 -15.56 -8.36
CA VAL A 198 -8.52 -14.80 -7.65
C VAL A 198 -7.92 -14.09 -6.45
N SER A 199 -8.11 -12.78 -6.37
CA SER A 199 -7.67 -11.96 -5.24
C SER A 199 -8.83 -11.68 -4.30
N HIS A 200 -8.60 -11.84 -3.00
CA HIS A 200 -9.56 -11.47 -1.95
C HIS A 200 -9.32 -10.04 -1.41
N GLY A 201 -8.72 -9.15 -2.21
CA GLY A 201 -8.45 -7.77 -1.78
C GLY A 201 -9.71 -6.99 -1.38
N ILE A 202 -9.73 -6.43 -0.17
CA ILE A 202 -10.88 -5.71 0.38
C ILE A 202 -10.99 -4.28 -0.17
N TRP A 203 -9.84 -3.62 -0.35
CA TRP A 203 -9.74 -2.22 -0.78
C TRP A 203 -8.65 -2.10 -1.87
N GLY A 204 -8.72 -1.04 -2.68
CA GLY A 204 -7.86 -0.94 -3.86
C GLY A 204 -8.26 0.16 -4.83
N ASN A 205 -7.63 0.17 -6.00
CA ASN A 205 -8.03 1.03 -7.11
C ASN A 205 -9.33 0.46 -7.73
N PRO A 206 -10.39 1.27 -7.99
CA PRO A 206 -11.64 0.86 -8.65
C PRO A 206 -11.47 -0.07 -9.84
N ASP A 207 -10.41 0.17 -10.62
CA ASP A 207 -10.03 -0.65 -11.78
C ASP A 207 -9.78 -2.14 -11.43
N ARG A 208 -9.63 -2.49 -10.14
CA ARG A 208 -9.45 -3.88 -9.65
C ARG A 208 -10.69 -4.75 -9.68
N TRP A 209 -11.89 -4.16 -9.76
CA TRP A 209 -13.15 -4.90 -9.60
C TRP A 209 -13.89 -5.13 -10.93
N SER A 210 -13.29 -4.79 -12.07
CA SER A 210 -13.83 -5.22 -13.36
C SER A 210 -13.59 -6.72 -13.55
N SER A 211 -14.63 -7.46 -13.95
CA SER A 211 -14.67 -8.92 -14.13
C SER A 211 -13.59 -9.52 -15.06
N SER A 212 -12.80 -8.68 -15.74
CA SER A 212 -11.71 -9.02 -16.65
C SER A 212 -10.34 -9.23 -15.98
N MET A 213 -10.17 -8.97 -14.68
CA MET A 213 -8.84 -8.85 -14.06
C MET A 213 -8.18 -10.16 -13.61
N ARG A 214 -8.42 -11.28 -14.31
CA ARG A 214 -7.49 -12.43 -14.29
C ARG A 214 -6.21 -12.11 -15.04
N THR A 215 -6.23 -11.06 -15.87
CA THR A 215 -5.09 -10.56 -16.64
C THR A 215 -4.69 -9.17 -16.15
N ILE A 216 -3.40 -8.97 -15.94
CA ILE A 216 -2.81 -7.70 -15.48
C ILE A 216 -1.80 -7.24 -16.52
N LYS A 217 -2.16 -6.19 -17.27
CA LYS A 217 -1.23 -5.48 -18.14
C LYS A 217 -0.68 -4.26 -17.41
N VAL A 218 0.62 -4.27 -17.14
CA VAL A 218 1.29 -3.14 -16.49
C VAL A 218 1.59 -2.08 -17.53
N THR A 219 1.06 -0.88 -17.34
CA THR A 219 1.24 0.24 -18.28
C THR A 219 1.75 1.48 -17.56
N LYS A 220 2.68 2.18 -18.21
CA LYS A 220 3.25 3.42 -17.70
C LYS A 220 2.25 4.56 -17.83
N ASP A 221 1.88 5.16 -16.70
CA ASP A 221 1.04 6.36 -16.70
C ASP A 221 1.90 7.63 -16.75
N GLN A 222 2.06 8.19 -17.96
CA GLN A 222 2.77 9.45 -18.21
C GLN A 222 1.84 10.66 -18.37
N ARG A 223 0.52 10.51 -18.18
CA ARG A 223 -0.45 11.60 -18.41
C ARG A 223 -0.20 12.81 -17.53
N TRP A 224 0.43 12.61 -16.37
CA TRP A 224 0.79 13.68 -15.45
C TRP A 224 1.91 14.59 -15.98
N VAL A 225 2.74 14.10 -16.90
CA VAL A 225 3.88 14.86 -17.46
C VAL A 225 3.38 16.07 -18.24
N THR A 226 2.25 15.96 -18.94
CA THR A 226 1.62 17.05 -19.70
C THR A 226 0.39 17.61 -19.00
N GLY A 227 -0.38 16.77 -18.28
CA GLY A 227 -1.66 17.16 -17.70
C GLY A 227 -1.58 17.90 -16.35
N LEU A 228 -0.44 17.91 -15.66
CA LEU A 228 -0.29 18.69 -14.43
C LEU A 228 0.02 20.15 -14.77
N SER A 229 -0.69 21.09 -14.14
CA SER A 229 -0.43 22.53 -14.32
C SER A 229 0.99 22.87 -13.90
N THR A 230 1.63 23.86 -14.55
CA THR A 230 3.00 24.28 -14.21
C THR A 230 3.11 24.70 -12.74
N ARG A 231 2.05 25.35 -12.21
CA ARG A 231 1.95 25.72 -10.79
C ARG A 231 1.93 24.50 -9.87
N ASP A 232 1.07 23.53 -10.15
CA ASP A 232 0.97 22.33 -9.30
C ASP A 232 2.22 21.45 -9.40
N PHE A 233 2.85 21.40 -10.58
CA PHE A 233 4.15 20.76 -10.76
C PHE A 233 5.20 21.40 -9.87
N ALA A 234 5.32 22.74 -9.91
CA ALA A 234 6.29 23.48 -9.10
C ALA A 234 6.05 23.30 -7.60
N ILE A 235 4.81 23.51 -7.14
CA ILE A 235 4.43 23.33 -5.72
C ILE A 235 4.73 21.92 -5.24
N THR A 236 4.32 20.91 -6.01
CA THR A 236 4.54 19.50 -5.64
C THR A 236 6.03 19.22 -5.57
N THR A 237 6.80 19.66 -6.57
CA THR A 237 8.26 19.46 -6.63
C THR A 237 8.97 20.13 -5.46
N VAL A 238 8.65 21.38 -5.13
CA VAL A 238 9.32 22.11 -4.04
C VAL A 238 9.09 21.41 -2.71
N ILE A 239 7.83 21.01 -2.42
CA ILE A 239 7.49 20.34 -1.17
C ILE A 239 8.18 18.98 -1.05
N SER A 240 8.28 18.22 -2.15
CA SER A 240 8.84 16.87 -2.14
C SER A 240 10.31 16.78 -2.56
N ALA A 241 10.96 17.90 -2.89
CA ALA A 241 12.29 17.93 -3.51
C ALA A 241 13.37 17.10 -2.80
N PRO A 242 13.51 17.16 -1.45
CA PRO A 242 14.52 16.35 -0.76
C PRO A 242 14.32 14.85 -1.00
N LEU A 243 13.08 14.38 -0.87
CA LEU A 243 12.75 12.96 -1.06
C LEU A 243 12.75 12.55 -2.54
N LEU A 244 12.33 13.43 -3.45
CA LEU A 244 12.47 13.19 -4.89
C LEU A 244 13.93 12.96 -5.25
N LYS A 245 14.84 13.81 -4.76
CA LYS A 245 16.28 13.65 -4.98
C LYS A 245 16.81 12.35 -4.33
N TRP A 246 16.39 12.06 -3.10
CA TRP A 246 16.77 10.84 -2.37
C TRP A 246 16.36 9.56 -3.12
N TYR A 247 15.18 9.53 -3.72
CA TYR A 247 14.70 8.40 -4.53
C TYR A 247 15.15 8.45 -6.00
N GLY A 248 16.03 9.37 -6.37
CA GLY A 248 16.59 9.45 -7.73
C GLY A 248 15.64 10.00 -8.80
N TYR A 249 14.62 10.76 -8.42
CA TYR A 249 13.75 11.48 -9.34
C TYR A 249 14.34 12.85 -9.73
N ARG A 250 14.20 13.20 -11.01
CA ARG A 250 14.59 14.53 -11.53
C ARG A 250 13.64 15.59 -10.99
N LEU A 251 14.16 16.73 -10.53
CA LEU A 251 13.32 17.83 -10.03
C LEU A 251 12.69 18.65 -11.16
N PHE A 252 13.37 18.76 -12.29
CA PHE A 252 12.90 19.55 -13.42
C PHE A 252 11.99 18.75 -14.35
N ARG A 253 11.02 19.43 -14.97
CA ARG A 253 10.19 18.86 -16.03
C ARG A 253 11.10 18.63 -17.23
N SER A 254 11.20 17.38 -17.70
CA SER A 254 11.83 17.16 -19.00
C SER A 254 10.97 17.81 -20.07
N PRO A 255 11.56 18.49 -21.06
CA PRO A 255 10.79 18.98 -22.20
C PRO A 255 10.05 17.81 -22.85
N PRO A 256 8.86 18.03 -23.42
CA PRO A 256 8.22 17.00 -24.22
C PRO A 256 9.18 16.62 -25.36
N GLY A 257 9.59 15.36 -25.38
CA GLY A 257 10.32 14.75 -26.49
C GLY A 257 9.36 14.24 -27.55
#